data_AF-A0A0W8I588-F1
#
_entry.id   AF-A0A0W8I588-F1
#
_cell.length_a   1.000
_cell.length_b   1.000
_cell.length_c   1.000
_cell.angle_alpha   90.00
_cell.angle_beta   90.00
_cell.angle_gamma   90.00
#
_symmetry.space_group_name_H-M   'P 1'
#
loop_
_entity.id
_entity.type
_entity.pdbx_description
1 polymer ?
#
loop_
_entity_poly.entity_id
_entity_poly.type
_entity_poly.pdbx_seq_one_letter_code
_entity_poly.pdbx_strand_id
1 'polypeptide(L)'
;MGALHDLPGVIEEVFGFDVCRTDLGDGFDGLAVATRDARMILVSVTPNAYRQRFTIAHELAHLLVEDSQELHLDEDVYGARTKREPSEIRANAFAAALLMPQGVLLDAVKPGFARSDFLLLSTRLQVTPRALGFRLQNLRLIDEMAARQWGQVSALGAAKECDEVSALSTAVQGSSAPRPPGLLARDLMQAYLDGKTTVRLYAELLGVNPEEMRVILEQAGSEET
;
A
#
# COMPACT_ATOMS: atom_id res chain seq x y z
N MET A 1 -6.49 -15.86 -7.87
CA MET A 1 -5.40 -14.88 -8.08
C MET A 1 -5.87 -13.49 -7.66
N GLY A 2 -6.38 -13.32 -6.42
CA GLY A 2 -7.23 -12.18 -6.09
C GLY A 2 -7.50 -11.96 -4.61
N ALA A 3 -6.50 -11.49 -3.86
CA ALA A 3 -6.70 -10.95 -2.50
C ALA A 3 -5.79 -9.74 -2.26
N LEU A 4 -4.50 -9.83 -2.62
CA LEU A 4 -3.55 -8.74 -2.36
C LEU A 4 -3.69 -7.52 -3.31
N HIS A 5 -4.59 -7.49 -4.29
CA HIS A 5 -4.70 -6.31 -5.18
C HIS A 5 -5.17 -5.07 -4.43
N ASP A 6 -6.14 -5.19 -3.51
CA ASP A 6 -6.54 -4.13 -2.58
C ASP A 6 -5.89 -4.35 -1.21
N LEU A 7 -4.57 -4.12 -1.14
CA LEU A 7 -3.82 -4.24 0.11
C LEU A 7 -4.43 -3.41 1.26
N PRO A 8 -4.83 -2.13 1.06
CA PRO A 8 -5.56 -1.37 2.07
C PRO A 8 -6.79 -2.08 2.65
N GLY A 9 -7.69 -2.57 1.78
CA GLY A 9 -8.90 -3.26 2.21
C GLY A 9 -8.61 -4.55 2.98
N VAL A 10 -7.63 -5.34 2.54
CA VAL A 10 -7.20 -6.55 3.26
C VAL A 10 -6.64 -6.21 4.65
N ILE A 11 -5.90 -5.11 4.77
CA ILE A 11 -5.36 -4.68 6.07
C ILE A 11 -6.48 -4.30 7.04
N GLU A 12 -7.45 -3.52 6.55
CA GLU A 12 -8.63 -3.11 7.32
C GLU A 12 -9.46 -4.34 7.76
N GLU A 13 -9.67 -5.31 6.87
CA GLU A 13 -10.47 -6.51 7.14
C GLU A 13 -9.78 -7.48 8.11
N VAL A 14 -8.49 -7.75 7.91
CA VAL A 14 -7.76 -8.81 8.63
C VAL A 14 -7.19 -8.32 9.97
N PHE A 15 -6.66 -7.11 10.00
CA PHE A 15 -5.96 -6.59 11.18
C PHE A 15 -6.77 -5.54 11.94
N GLY A 16 -7.83 -4.98 11.33
CA GLY A 16 -8.58 -3.89 11.95
C GLY A 16 -7.78 -2.59 12.03
N PHE A 17 -6.79 -2.40 11.16
CA PHE A 17 -6.01 -1.15 11.08
C PHE A 17 -6.53 -0.33 9.91
N ASP A 18 -6.83 0.94 10.16
CA ASP A 18 -7.26 1.86 9.10
C ASP A 18 -6.12 2.13 8.12
N VAL A 19 -6.44 2.29 6.82
CA VAL A 19 -5.46 2.72 5.83
C VAL A 19 -5.97 3.96 5.10
N CYS A 20 -5.36 5.10 5.40
CA CYS A 20 -5.71 6.39 4.83
C CYS A 20 -4.64 6.83 3.81
N ARG A 21 -5.10 7.31 2.65
CA ARG A 21 -4.26 7.95 1.64
C ARG A 21 -4.63 9.43 1.56
N THR A 22 -3.67 10.29 1.84
CA THR A 22 -3.86 11.74 1.81
C THR A 22 -2.56 12.40 1.34
N ASP A 23 -2.59 13.71 1.09
CA ASP A 23 -1.35 14.47 0.88
C ASP A 23 -0.69 14.72 2.25
N LEU A 24 0.48 14.14 2.49
CA LEU A 24 1.26 14.36 3.71
C LEU A 24 2.28 15.51 3.56
N GLY A 25 2.32 16.16 2.41
CA GLY A 25 3.32 17.17 2.08
C GLY A 25 4.70 16.58 1.77
N ASP A 26 5.69 17.47 1.66
CA ASP A 26 7.06 17.08 1.35
C ASP A 26 7.72 16.41 2.56
N GLY A 27 8.32 15.24 2.33
CA GLY A 27 9.19 14.58 3.31
C GLY A 27 8.60 13.37 4.03
N PHE A 28 7.40 12.89 3.69
CA PHE A 28 6.85 11.64 4.24
C PHE A 28 6.20 10.78 3.16
N ASP A 29 6.72 9.56 2.96
CA ASP A 29 6.11 8.56 2.08
C ASP A 29 4.97 7.81 2.80
N GLY A 30 5.10 7.62 4.12
CA GLY A 30 4.14 6.92 4.98
C GLY A 30 4.39 7.13 6.46
N LEU A 31 3.41 6.75 7.27
CA LEU A 31 3.43 6.86 8.73
C LEU A 31 2.50 5.81 9.35
N ALA A 32 3.04 5.02 10.28
CA ALA A 32 2.28 4.18 11.19
C ALA A 32 1.91 4.94 12.48
N VAL A 33 0.61 5.04 12.76
CA VAL A 33 0.07 5.62 13.99
C VAL A 33 -0.56 4.52 14.83
N ALA A 34 -0.09 4.37 16.06
CA ALA A 34 -0.72 3.51 17.05
C ALA A 34 -1.00 4.31 18.33
N THR A 35 -2.24 4.25 18.77
CA THR A 35 -2.67 4.74 20.07
C THR A 35 -3.29 3.58 20.86
N ARG A 36 -3.74 3.86 22.08
CA ARG A 36 -4.51 2.87 22.86
C ARG A 36 -5.77 2.40 22.12
N ASP A 37 -6.42 3.30 21.40
CA ASP A 37 -7.79 3.11 20.91
C ASP A 37 -7.88 2.97 19.38
N ALA A 38 -6.80 3.29 18.65
CA ALA A 38 -6.77 3.29 17.19
C ALA A 38 -5.40 2.93 16.63
N ARG A 39 -5.39 2.19 15.52
CA ARG A 39 -4.20 1.90 14.69
C ARG A 39 -4.49 2.27 13.25
N MET A 40 -3.59 3.02 12.63
CA MET A 40 -3.78 3.57 11.29
C MET A 40 -2.46 3.64 10.55
N ILE A 41 -2.52 3.34 9.26
CA ILE A 41 -1.47 3.61 8.29
C ILE A 41 -1.88 4.85 7.48
N LEU A 42 -1.05 5.87 7.50
CA LEU A 42 -1.15 7.04 6.64
C LEU A 42 -0.11 6.89 5.53
N VAL A 43 -0.49 7.07 4.27
CA VAL A 43 0.47 7.14 3.17
C VAL A 43 0.16 8.28 2.21
N SER A 44 1.23 8.84 1.64
CA SER A 44 1.10 9.93 0.67
C SER A 44 0.47 9.46 -0.62
N VAL A 45 -0.46 10.26 -1.17
CA VAL A 45 -0.90 10.09 -2.56
C VAL A 45 0.28 10.28 -3.51
N THR A 46 0.42 9.41 -4.50
CA THR A 46 1.61 9.46 -5.38
C THR A 46 1.38 8.76 -6.71
N PRO A 47 2.01 9.22 -7.80
CA PRO A 47 2.05 8.46 -9.06
C PRO A 47 2.93 7.21 -8.98
N ASN A 48 3.72 7.02 -7.92
CA ASN A 48 4.60 5.86 -7.75
C ASN A 48 3.88 4.67 -7.08
N ALA A 49 2.86 4.12 -7.73
CA ALA A 49 1.95 3.11 -7.14
C ALA A 49 2.66 1.92 -6.47
N TYR A 50 3.67 1.35 -7.12
CA TYR A 50 4.38 0.18 -6.59
C TYR A 50 5.27 0.53 -5.39
N ARG A 51 5.72 1.79 -5.28
CA ARG A 51 6.42 2.29 -4.09
C ARG A 51 5.45 2.47 -2.94
N GLN A 52 4.33 3.16 -3.16
CA GLN A 52 3.29 3.35 -2.14
C GLN A 52 2.81 2.00 -1.59
N ARG A 53 2.58 1.02 -2.46
CA ARG A 53 2.20 -0.34 -2.06
C ARG A 53 3.24 -1.02 -1.16
N PHE A 54 4.54 -0.78 -1.43
CA PHE A 54 5.62 -1.23 -0.56
C PHE A 54 5.63 -0.48 0.77
N THR A 55 5.43 0.84 0.76
CA THR A 55 5.31 1.67 1.97
C THR A 55 4.16 1.20 2.86
N ILE A 56 2.97 0.93 2.31
CA ILE A 56 1.84 0.38 3.08
C ILE A 56 2.21 -0.94 3.77
N ALA A 57 2.86 -1.85 3.03
CA ALA A 57 3.33 -3.12 3.60
C ALA A 57 4.42 -2.94 4.66
N HIS A 58 5.23 -1.89 4.54
CA HIS A 58 6.27 -1.52 5.48
C HIS A 58 5.66 -0.96 6.78
N GLU A 59 4.75 0.01 6.69
CA GLU A 59 4.04 0.57 7.86
C GLU A 59 3.22 -0.49 8.59
N LEU A 60 2.62 -1.45 7.87
CA LEU A 60 1.96 -2.60 8.47
C LEU A 60 2.90 -3.39 9.36
N ALA A 61 4.16 -3.56 8.95
CA ALA A 61 5.16 -4.28 9.76
C ALA A 61 5.40 -3.57 11.09
N HIS A 62 5.54 -2.24 11.09
CA HIS A 62 5.69 -1.45 12.32
C HIS A 62 4.50 -1.63 13.26
N LEU A 63 3.28 -1.58 12.73
CA LEU A 63 2.08 -1.79 13.55
C LEU A 63 1.97 -3.21 14.13
N LEU A 64 2.43 -4.23 13.40
CA LEU A 64 2.36 -5.63 13.85
C LEU A 64 3.43 -6.00 14.89
N VAL A 65 4.61 -5.39 14.82
CA VAL A 65 5.71 -5.69 15.75
C VAL A 65 5.53 -4.94 17.08
N GLU A 66 4.58 -4.01 17.17
CA GLU A 66 4.33 -3.17 18.35
C GLU A 66 5.58 -2.41 18.83
N ASP A 67 6.50 -2.09 17.91
CA ASP A 67 7.58 -1.14 18.20
C ASP A 67 7.01 0.26 18.53
N SER A 68 5.70 0.48 18.31
CA SER A 68 4.96 1.75 18.37
C SER A 68 4.54 2.24 19.77
N GLN A 69 5.42 2.24 20.77
CA GLN A 69 5.19 3.10 21.95
C GLN A 69 5.34 4.60 21.63
N GLU A 70 5.93 4.96 20.49
CA GLU A 70 6.07 6.34 20.02
C GLU A 70 5.81 6.41 18.51
N LEU A 71 5.23 7.52 18.03
CA LEU A 71 4.96 7.81 16.61
C LEU A 71 6.22 7.58 15.77
N HIS A 72 6.21 6.61 14.85
CA HIS A 72 7.32 6.38 13.93
C HIS A 72 7.16 7.28 12.70
N LEU A 73 7.71 8.49 12.77
CA LEU A 73 7.74 9.44 11.65
C LEU A 73 8.89 9.07 10.71
N ASP A 74 8.58 8.45 9.57
CA ASP A 74 9.61 7.98 8.64
C ASP A 74 9.76 8.95 7.45
N GLU A 75 10.80 9.80 7.52
CA GLU A 75 11.06 10.88 6.54
C GLU A 75 11.49 10.35 5.15
N ASP A 76 12.00 9.12 5.06
CA ASP A 76 12.36 8.45 3.80
C ASP A 76 12.65 6.96 4.06
N VAL A 77 11.71 6.08 3.68
CA VAL A 77 11.86 4.60 3.72
C VAL A 77 13.10 4.13 2.93
N TYR A 78 13.64 4.97 2.04
CA TYR A 78 14.83 4.69 1.24
C TYR A 78 16.10 5.47 1.69
N GLY A 79 16.02 6.26 2.75
CA GLY A 79 17.12 7.05 3.31
C GLY A 79 18.29 6.18 3.80
N ALA A 80 19.52 6.65 3.59
CA ALA A 80 20.73 5.88 3.96
C ALA A 80 20.98 5.79 5.47
N ARG A 81 20.39 6.69 6.27
CA ARG A 81 20.48 6.70 7.75
C ARG A 81 19.46 5.74 8.38
N THR A 82 18.21 5.79 7.92
CA THR A 82 17.08 4.94 8.38
C THR A 82 17.35 3.45 8.12
N LYS A 83 17.97 3.10 6.99
CA LYS A 83 18.28 1.71 6.59
C LYS A 83 19.12 0.84 7.55
N ARG A 84 19.71 1.40 8.60
CA ARG A 84 20.59 0.66 9.54
C ARG A 84 19.92 0.35 10.88
N GLU A 85 18.74 0.90 11.13
CA GLU A 85 17.92 0.59 12.31
C GLU A 85 17.39 -0.85 12.20
N PRO A 86 17.50 -1.69 13.25
CA PRO A 86 16.98 -3.05 13.21
C PRO A 86 15.48 -3.15 12.93
N SER A 87 14.67 -2.17 13.38
CA SER A 87 13.24 -2.06 13.08
C SER A 87 13.00 -1.89 11.58
N GLU A 88 13.68 -0.93 10.96
CA GLU A 88 13.62 -0.65 9.51
C GLU A 88 14.02 -1.84 8.66
N ILE A 89 15.05 -2.57 9.08
CA ILE A 89 15.48 -3.80 8.39
C ILE A 89 14.39 -4.86 8.47
N ARG A 90 13.74 -5.02 9.64
CA ARG A 90 12.61 -5.95 9.80
C ARG A 90 11.42 -5.54 8.96
N ALA A 91 11.04 -4.26 8.96
CA ALA A 91 9.90 -3.74 8.21
C ALA A 91 10.10 -3.91 6.70
N ASN A 92 11.30 -3.58 6.18
CA ASN A 92 11.66 -3.83 4.79
C ASN A 92 11.64 -5.33 4.43
N ALA A 93 12.15 -6.19 5.31
CA ALA A 93 12.13 -7.64 5.10
C ALA A 93 10.69 -8.20 5.10
N PHE A 94 9.84 -7.70 6.00
CA PHE A 94 8.42 -8.05 6.07
C PHE A 94 7.69 -7.62 4.80
N ALA A 95 7.80 -6.36 4.39
CA ALA A 95 7.17 -5.83 3.19
C ALA A 95 7.59 -6.61 1.93
N ALA A 96 8.89 -6.92 1.81
CA ALA A 96 9.39 -7.73 0.71
C ALA A 96 8.86 -9.17 0.75
N ALA A 97 8.71 -9.79 1.93
CA ALA A 97 8.17 -11.13 2.05
C ALA A 97 6.66 -11.20 1.79
N LEU A 98 5.91 -10.19 2.22
CA LEU A 98 4.46 -10.07 2.00
C LEU A 98 4.14 -9.87 0.51
N LEU A 99 4.83 -8.94 -0.15
CA LEU A 99 4.57 -8.58 -1.55
C LEU A 99 5.25 -9.53 -2.54
N MET A 100 6.35 -10.16 -2.15
CA MET A 100 7.10 -11.09 -3.00
C MET A 100 7.37 -12.40 -2.21
N PRO A 101 6.33 -13.23 -2.00
CA PRO A 101 6.42 -14.45 -1.21
C PRO A 101 7.43 -15.43 -1.81
N GLN A 102 8.25 -16.05 -0.95
CA GLN A 102 9.35 -16.92 -1.40
C GLN A 102 8.87 -18.08 -2.28
N GLY A 103 7.75 -18.73 -1.92
CA GLY A 103 7.19 -19.83 -2.71
C GLY A 103 6.84 -19.42 -4.14
N VAL A 104 6.19 -18.26 -4.29
CA VAL A 104 5.83 -17.70 -5.61
C VAL A 104 7.09 -17.43 -6.46
N LEU A 105 8.15 -16.91 -5.84
CA LEU A 105 9.40 -16.64 -6.55
C LEU A 105 10.16 -17.91 -6.93
N LEU A 106 10.18 -18.92 -6.05
CA LEU A 106 10.76 -20.24 -6.35
C LEU A 106 10.04 -20.96 -7.49
N ASP A 107 8.73 -20.74 -7.60
CA ASP A 107 7.92 -21.29 -8.68
C ASP A 107 8.09 -20.54 -9.99
N ALA A 108 8.29 -19.22 -9.94
CA ALA A 108 8.50 -18.41 -11.13
C ALA A 108 9.93 -18.53 -11.71
N VAL A 109 10.96 -18.63 -10.86
CA VAL A 109 12.36 -18.67 -11.31
C VAL A 109 12.80 -20.11 -11.58
N LYS A 110 12.75 -20.52 -12.85
CA LYS A 110 13.14 -21.84 -13.35
C LYS A 110 14.35 -21.75 -14.30
N PRO A 111 15.00 -22.87 -14.67
CA PRO A 111 16.06 -22.85 -15.68
C PRO A 111 15.57 -22.18 -16.97
N GLY A 112 16.34 -21.20 -17.48
CA GLY A 112 15.94 -20.37 -18.61
C GLY A 112 15.26 -19.05 -18.24
N PHE A 113 15.05 -18.75 -16.95
CA PHE A 113 14.52 -17.46 -16.50
C PHE A 113 15.35 -16.29 -17.03
N ALA A 114 14.70 -15.42 -17.80
CA ALA A 114 15.33 -14.32 -18.51
C ALA A 114 14.80 -12.95 -18.05
N ARG A 115 15.41 -11.88 -18.57
CA ARG A 115 15.00 -10.50 -18.28
C ARG A 115 13.51 -10.25 -18.55
N SER A 116 12.95 -10.82 -19.62
CA SER A 116 11.53 -10.70 -19.93
C SER A 116 10.64 -11.28 -18.83
N ASP A 117 10.99 -12.45 -18.29
CA ASP A 117 10.25 -13.10 -17.20
C ASP A 117 10.35 -12.28 -15.91
N PHE A 118 11.53 -11.72 -15.65
CA PHE A 118 11.75 -10.82 -14.52
C PHE A 118 10.86 -9.57 -14.58
N LEU A 119 10.78 -8.92 -15.74
CA LEU A 119 9.93 -7.73 -15.91
C LEU A 119 8.46 -8.09 -15.76
N LEU A 120 8.02 -9.18 -16.40
CA LEU A 120 6.65 -9.67 -16.28
C LEU A 120 6.29 -10.06 -14.83
N LEU A 121 7.23 -10.66 -14.10
CA LEU A 121 7.02 -11.00 -12.70
C LEU A 121 6.90 -9.73 -11.85
N SER A 122 7.72 -8.70 -12.10
CA SER A 122 7.63 -7.43 -11.37
C SER A 122 6.30 -6.70 -11.60
N THR A 123 5.77 -6.72 -12.83
CA THR A 123 4.48 -6.11 -13.15
C THR A 123 3.33 -6.89 -12.51
N ARG A 124 3.35 -8.22 -12.57
CA ARG A 124 2.33 -9.09 -11.95
C ARG A 124 2.29 -8.97 -10.43
N LEU A 125 3.44 -8.87 -9.78
CA LEU A 125 3.55 -8.68 -8.33
C LEU A 125 3.31 -7.22 -7.91
N GLN A 126 3.19 -6.29 -8.86
CA GLN A 126 3.01 -4.85 -8.62
C GLN A 126 4.12 -4.26 -7.72
N VAL A 127 5.36 -4.67 -7.97
CA VAL A 127 6.56 -4.20 -7.27
C VAL A 127 7.53 -3.55 -8.25
N THR A 128 8.41 -2.67 -7.76
CA THR A 128 9.42 -2.09 -8.64
C THR A 128 10.42 -3.16 -9.10
N PRO A 129 10.92 -3.10 -10.35
CA PRO A 129 11.98 -4.01 -10.83
C PRO A 129 13.18 -4.03 -9.88
N ARG A 130 13.57 -2.88 -9.33
CA ARG A 130 14.64 -2.79 -8.33
C ARG A 130 14.36 -3.62 -7.07
N ALA A 131 13.16 -3.54 -6.50
CA ALA A 131 12.79 -4.31 -5.30
C ALA A 131 12.78 -5.82 -5.57
N LEU A 132 12.26 -6.24 -6.73
CA LEU A 132 12.31 -7.65 -7.14
C LEU A 132 13.74 -8.15 -7.33
N GLY A 133 14.61 -7.34 -7.95
CA GLY A 133 16.03 -7.65 -8.12
C GLY A 133 16.70 -7.94 -6.78
N PHE A 134 16.55 -7.05 -5.80
CA PHE A 134 17.07 -7.27 -4.45
C PHE A 134 16.50 -8.53 -3.79
N ARG A 135 15.19 -8.76 -3.91
CA ARG A 135 14.53 -9.93 -3.31
C ARG A 135 15.05 -11.25 -3.90
N LEU A 136 15.14 -11.35 -5.23
CA LEU A 136 15.64 -12.54 -5.91
C LEU A 136 17.11 -12.80 -5.62
N GLN A 137 17.94 -11.75 -5.57
CA GLN A 137 19.35 -11.85 -5.16
C GLN A 137 19.48 -12.38 -3.74
N ASN A 138 18.71 -11.83 -2.79
CA ASN A 138 18.75 -12.26 -1.38
C ASN A 138 18.32 -13.73 -1.21
N LEU A 139 17.39 -14.20 -2.05
CA LEU A 139 16.98 -15.61 -2.11
C LEU A 139 17.93 -16.49 -2.95
N ARG A 140 19.00 -15.92 -3.52
CA ARG A 140 19.98 -16.58 -4.38
C ARG A 140 19.36 -17.24 -5.63
N LEU A 141 18.28 -16.65 -6.14
CA LEU A 141 17.58 -17.12 -7.34
C LEU A 141 18.19 -16.54 -8.63
N ILE A 142 18.87 -15.40 -8.52
CA ILE A 142 19.65 -14.78 -9.58
C ILE A 142 20.96 -14.25 -9.00
N ASP A 143 21.97 -14.04 -9.84
CA ASP A 143 23.21 -13.40 -9.42
C ASP A 143 23.07 -11.88 -9.27
N GLU A 144 24.06 -11.26 -8.63
CA GLU A 144 24.09 -9.81 -8.37
C GLU A 144 24.09 -8.98 -9.67
N MET A 145 24.74 -9.48 -10.72
CA MET A 145 24.85 -8.75 -11.98
C MET A 145 23.48 -8.68 -12.68
N ALA A 146 22.77 -9.80 -12.78
CA ALA A 146 21.42 -9.88 -13.29
C ALA A 146 20.45 -9.00 -12.48
N ALA A 147 20.48 -9.11 -11.14
CA ALA A 147 19.64 -8.30 -10.25
C ALA A 147 19.85 -6.79 -10.48
N ARG A 148 21.12 -6.37 -10.60
CA ARG A 148 21.49 -4.97 -10.83
C ARG A 148 21.07 -4.49 -12.22
N GLN A 149 21.34 -5.27 -13.27
CA GLN A 149 21.03 -4.88 -14.65
C GLN A 149 19.52 -4.83 -14.90
N TRP A 150 18.79 -5.87 -14.50
CA TRP A 150 17.36 -5.95 -14.76
C TRP A 150 16.56 -5.00 -13.85
N GLY A 151 17.04 -4.75 -12.63
CA GLY A 151 16.43 -3.83 -11.68
C GLY A 151 16.54 -2.33 -12.01
N GLN A 152 17.31 -1.95 -13.04
CA GLN A 152 17.42 -0.55 -13.48
C GLN A 152 16.20 -0.04 -14.26
N VAL A 153 15.36 -0.96 -14.73
CA VAL A 153 14.14 -0.61 -15.49
C VAL A 153 13.12 0.04 -14.54
N SER A 154 12.47 1.11 -14.99
CA SER A 154 11.37 1.72 -14.24
C SER A 154 10.11 0.85 -14.31
N ALA A 155 9.18 1.03 -13.38
CA ALA A 155 7.88 0.32 -13.43
C ALA A 155 7.15 0.59 -14.76
N LEU A 156 7.20 1.82 -15.27
CA LEU A 156 6.63 2.17 -16.57
C LEU A 156 7.37 1.49 -17.73
N GLY A 157 8.70 1.41 -17.68
CA GLY A 157 9.48 0.69 -18.68
C GLY A 157 9.12 -0.79 -18.72
N ALA A 158 9.05 -1.44 -17.55
CA ALA A 158 8.64 -2.83 -17.43
C ALA A 158 7.22 -3.05 -17.97
N ALA A 159 6.27 -2.18 -17.62
CA ALA A 159 4.89 -2.26 -18.09
C ALA A 159 4.79 -2.09 -19.62
N LYS A 160 5.57 -1.19 -20.23
CA LYS A 160 5.61 -1.03 -21.69
C LYS A 160 6.16 -2.27 -22.39
N GLU A 161 7.24 -2.85 -21.88
CA GLU A 161 7.84 -4.05 -22.47
C GLU A 161 6.95 -5.30 -22.32
N CYS A 162 6.12 -5.34 -21.28
CA CYS A 162 5.22 -6.48 -21.02
C CYS A 162 3.79 -6.29 -21.54
N ASP A 163 3.48 -5.17 -22.22
CA ASP A 163 2.13 -4.78 -22.64
C ASP A 163 1.11 -4.67 -21.47
N GLU A 164 1.58 -4.23 -20.30
CA GLU A 164 0.83 -4.12 -19.04
C GLU A 164 0.61 -2.65 -18.61
N VAL A 165 0.65 -1.72 -19.58
CA VAL A 165 0.51 -0.27 -19.29
C VAL A 165 -0.85 0.06 -18.69
N SER A 166 -1.91 -0.62 -19.12
CA SER A 166 -3.26 -0.44 -18.55
C SER A 166 -3.30 -0.80 -17.07
N ALA A 167 -2.74 -1.95 -16.69
CA ALA A 167 -2.68 -2.38 -15.29
C ALA A 167 -1.88 -1.42 -14.41
N LEU A 168 -0.75 -0.91 -14.91
CA LEU A 168 0.01 0.14 -14.21
C LEU A 168 -0.80 1.42 -14.08
N SER A 169 -1.49 1.86 -15.14
CA SER A 169 -2.33 3.06 -15.13
C SER A 169 -3.42 2.98 -14.06
N THR A 170 -4.11 1.84 -13.94
CA THR A 170 -5.10 1.61 -12.88
C THR A 170 -4.46 1.69 -11.49
N ALA A 171 -3.28 1.11 -11.29
CA ALA A 171 -2.57 1.19 -10.02
C ALA A 171 -2.18 2.64 -9.67
N VAL A 172 -1.72 3.42 -10.67
CA VAL A 172 -1.36 4.84 -10.53
C VAL A 172 -2.58 5.70 -10.19
N GLN A 173 -3.71 5.49 -10.86
CA GLN A 173 -4.97 6.16 -10.53
C GLN A 173 -5.37 5.87 -9.08
N GLY A 174 -5.29 4.60 -8.66
CA GLY A 174 -5.56 4.19 -7.28
C GLY A 174 -4.64 4.89 -6.28
N SER A 175 -3.32 4.86 -6.49
CA SER A 175 -2.36 5.44 -5.54
C SER A 175 -2.35 6.97 -5.51
N SER A 176 -2.84 7.62 -6.55
CA SER A 176 -2.93 9.09 -6.65
C SER A 176 -4.25 9.63 -6.12
N ALA A 177 -5.25 8.76 -5.90
CA ALA A 177 -6.54 9.15 -5.34
C ALA A 177 -6.52 9.08 -3.80
N PRO A 178 -7.02 10.12 -3.11
CA PRO A 178 -7.27 10.05 -1.68
C PRO A 178 -8.12 8.84 -1.31
N ARG A 179 -7.87 8.27 -0.14
CA ARG A 179 -8.67 7.20 0.46
C ARG A 179 -8.92 7.55 1.92
N PRO A 180 -10.17 7.75 2.34
CA PRO A 180 -10.48 7.93 3.75
C PRO A 180 -10.20 6.62 4.52
N PRO A 181 -9.93 6.68 5.82
CA PRO A 181 -9.81 5.50 6.67
C PRO A 181 -11.13 4.71 6.66
N GLY A 182 -11.12 3.49 6.12
CA GLY A 182 -12.33 2.74 5.79
C GLY A 182 -13.14 2.29 7.01
N LEU A 183 -12.46 1.86 8.08
CA LEU A 183 -13.11 1.42 9.32
C LEU A 183 -13.71 2.62 10.05
N LEU A 184 -12.97 3.71 10.16
CA LEU A 184 -13.50 4.94 10.76
C LEU A 184 -14.70 5.49 9.97
N ALA A 185 -14.65 5.45 8.63
CA ALA A 185 -15.78 5.88 7.79
C ALA A 185 -17.01 5.00 8.02
N ARG A 186 -16.84 3.67 8.06
CA ARG A 186 -17.91 2.72 8.39
C ARG A 186 -18.50 3.00 9.76
N ASP A 187 -17.66 3.20 10.77
CA ASP A 187 -18.09 3.40 12.15
C ASP A 187 -18.83 4.74 12.32
N LEU A 188 -18.39 5.80 11.65
CA LEU A 188 -19.11 7.09 11.60
C LEU A 188 -20.46 6.97 10.89
N MET A 189 -20.54 6.23 9.78
CA MET A 189 -21.80 5.97 9.08
C MET A 189 -22.77 5.22 9.99
N GLN A 190 -22.31 4.17 10.69
CA GLN A 190 -23.15 3.44 11.63
C GLN A 190 -23.60 4.31 12.81
N ALA A 191 -22.71 5.14 13.37
CA ALA A 191 -23.07 6.07 14.43
C ALA A 191 -24.11 7.10 13.96
N TYR A 192 -24.07 7.51 12.70
CA TYR A 192 -25.08 8.40 12.11
C TYR A 192 -26.43 7.69 11.98
N LEU A 193 -26.45 6.47 11.45
CA LEU A 193 -27.66 5.65 11.34
C LEU A 193 -28.30 5.37 12.72
N ASP A 194 -27.48 5.22 13.76
CA ASP A 194 -27.91 5.04 15.14
C ASP A 194 -28.38 6.36 15.82
N GLY A 195 -28.29 7.51 15.14
CA GLY A 195 -28.63 8.83 15.69
C GLY A 195 -27.65 9.35 16.75
N LYS A 196 -26.44 8.77 16.85
CA LYS A 196 -25.40 9.15 17.83
C LYS A 196 -24.52 10.30 17.35
N THR A 197 -24.51 10.58 16.04
CA THR A 197 -23.77 11.69 15.43
C THR A 197 -24.55 12.32 14.29
N THR A 198 -23.96 13.33 13.66
CA THR A 198 -24.52 14.03 12.49
C THR A 198 -23.83 13.57 11.21
N VAL A 199 -24.56 13.64 10.08
CA VAL A 199 -24.02 13.37 8.73
C VAL A 199 -22.80 14.24 8.40
N ARG A 200 -22.68 15.41 9.04
CA ARG A 200 -21.57 16.35 8.84
C ARG A 200 -20.21 15.72 9.13
N LEU A 201 -20.07 14.96 10.21
CA LEU A 201 -18.77 14.33 10.54
C LEU A 201 -18.38 13.26 9.50
N TYR A 202 -19.36 12.49 9.03
CA TYR A 202 -19.13 11.51 7.97
C TYR A 202 -18.74 12.19 6.65
N ALA A 203 -19.44 13.26 6.27
CA ALA A 203 -19.13 14.03 5.07
C ALA A 203 -17.76 14.71 5.15
N GLU A 204 -17.42 15.31 6.29
CA GLU A 204 -16.10 15.93 6.52
C GLU A 204 -14.97 14.89 6.40
N LEU A 205 -15.16 13.67 6.93
CA LEU A 205 -14.16 12.60 6.79
C LEU A 205 -13.95 12.19 5.33
N LEU A 206 -15.02 12.16 4.53
CA LEU A 206 -14.94 11.83 3.11
C LEU A 206 -14.48 13.00 2.24
N GLY A 207 -14.35 14.20 2.79
CA GLY A 207 -14.01 15.42 2.04
C GLY A 207 -15.12 15.88 1.10
N VAL A 208 -16.39 15.58 1.41
CA VAL A 208 -17.57 15.91 0.59
C VAL A 208 -18.47 16.91 1.29
N ASN A 209 -19.35 17.57 0.51
CA ASN A 209 -20.28 18.55 1.06
C ASN A 209 -21.34 17.86 1.96
N PRO A 210 -21.55 18.29 3.22
CA PRO A 210 -22.53 17.69 4.11
C PRO A 210 -23.98 17.73 3.61
N GLU A 211 -24.40 18.80 2.93
CA GLU A 211 -25.77 18.92 2.41
C GLU A 211 -26.00 17.99 1.23
N GLU A 212 -25.02 17.86 0.32
CA GLU A 212 -25.08 16.90 -0.78
C GLU A 212 -25.10 15.46 -0.25
N MET A 213 -24.25 15.15 0.74
CA MET A 213 -24.23 13.84 1.38
C MET A 213 -25.57 13.51 2.04
N ARG A 214 -26.20 14.49 2.71
CA ARG A 214 -27.53 14.29 3.31
C ARG A 214 -28.55 13.90 2.24
N VAL A 215 -28.61 14.64 1.13
CA VAL A 215 -29.55 14.36 0.03
C VAL A 215 -29.33 12.96 -0.54
N ILE A 216 -28.07 12.55 -0.75
CA ILE A 216 -27.74 11.21 -1.26
C ILE A 216 -28.25 10.12 -0.31
N LEU A 217 -28.01 10.27 1.00
CA LEU A 217 -28.42 9.27 2.00
C LEU A 217 -29.94 9.22 2.18
N GLU A 218 -30.62 10.37 2.12
CA GLU A 218 -32.10 10.45 2.16
C GLU A 218 -32.73 9.78 0.94
N GLN A 219 -32.15 9.95 -0.26
CA GLN A 219 -32.59 9.29 -1.48
C GLN A 219 -32.40 7.77 -1.41
N ALA A 220 -31.22 7.32 -0.99
CA ALA A 220 -30.91 5.89 -0.85
C ALA A 220 -31.84 5.20 0.17
N GLY A 221 -32.16 5.86 1.28
CA GLY A 221 -33.09 5.32 2.29
C GLY A 221 -34.56 5.33 1.86
N SER A 222 -34.94 6.18 0.89
CA SER A 222 -36.31 6.26 0.36
C SER A 222 -36.62 5.21 -0.70
N GLU A 223 -35.59 4.68 -1.38
CA GLU A 223 -35.74 3.61 -2.39
C GLU A 223 -35.88 2.21 -1.78
N GLU A 224 -35.59 2.04 -0.49
CA GLU A 224 -35.70 0.77 0.25
C GLU A 224 -37.07 0.55 0.95
N THR A 225 -38.03 1.47 0.77
CA THR A 225 -39.42 1.40 1.30
C THR A 225 -40.47 1.25 0.21
#